data_AF-A0A3S9Z6A6-F1
#
_entry.id   AF-A0A3S9Z6A6-F1
#
_cell.length_a   1.000
_cell.length_b   1.000
_cell.length_c   1.000
_cell.angle_alpha   90.00
_cell.angle_beta   90.00
_cell.angle_gamma   90.00
#
_symmetry.space_group_name_H-M   'P 1'
#
loop_
_entity.id
_entity.type
_entity.pdbx_description
1 polymer ?
#
loop_
_entity_poly.entity_id
_entity_poly.type
_entity_poly.pdbx_seq_one_letter_code
_entity_poly.pdbx_strand_id
1 'polypeptide(L)'
;MNTKNRLIWTAAGLVLGGVAASAATVHAAAPDITVVKSAISAPGGEAVAKCPSGSKVIGGGYQGNGAFANGGTVYDMVEANTPTSDGQRWGAKFHSGRVVAYAICKPGAPIMVVKSATSAPGGEAVAKCPSGSKVIGGGYQGNGAFANGGTAYDMVEANTPTSDGQRWGAKFHSGRVVAYAICSTA
;
A
#
# COMPACT_ATOMS: atom_id res chain seq x y z
N MET A 1 50.77 -0.72 -88.94
CA MET A 1 51.23 -0.86 -87.54
C MET A 1 50.53 0.26 -86.77
N ASN A 2 49.70 0.09 -85.75
CA ASN A 2 49.64 -0.93 -84.71
C ASN A 2 48.20 -0.97 -84.13
N THR A 3 47.65 -2.17 -83.98
CA THR A 3 46.33 -2.45 -83.42
C THR A 3 46.41 -2.48 -81.89
N LYS A 4 45.55 -1.78 -81.15
CA LYS A 4 45.20 -2.17 -79.77
C LYS A 4 43.72 -1.93 -79.45
N ASN A 5 43.18 -2.95 -78.82
CA ASN A 5 41.79 -3.29 -78.60
C ASN A 5 41.48 -3.17 -77.09
N ARG A 6 40.18 -3.22 -76.71
CA ARG A 6 39.61 -3.47 -75.36
C ARG A 6 39.45 -2.26 -74.43
N LEU A 7 38.44 -2.16 -73.54
CA LEU A 7 37.36 -3.06 -73.08
C LEU A 7 36.28 -2.16 -72.44
N ILE A 8 35.00 -2.40 -72.72
CA ILE A 8 33.86 -1.70 -72.10
C ILE A 8 33.54 -2.41 -70.77
N TRP A 9 33.48 -1.67 -69.67
CA TRP A 9 32.96 -2.15 -68.37
C TRP A 9 31.70 -1.36 -68.01
N THR A 10 30.55 -2.01 -68.02
CA THR A 10 29.29 -1.51 -67.46
C THR A 10 29.29 -1.76 -65.94
N ALA A 11 29.29 -0.68 -65.16
CA ALA A 11 29.08 -0.76 -63.72
C ALA A 11 27.57 -0.84 -63.42
N ALA A 12 27.12 -1.96 -62.85
CA ALA A 12 25.79 -2.09 -62.30
C ALA A 12 25.69 -1.28 -61.00
N GLY A 13 24.87 -0.23 -61.00
CA GLY A 13 24.58 0.57 -59.80
C GLY A 13 23.70 -0.21 -58.82
N LEU A 14 24.24 -0.51 -57.65
CA LEU A 14 23.50 -1.07 -56.53
C LEU A 14 22.73 0.07 -55.83
N VAL A 15 21.40 0.10 -55.98
CA VAL A 15 20.54 1.02 -55.23
C VAL A 15 20.36 0.48 -53.82
N LEU A 16 21.11 1.04 -52.86
CA LEU A 16 20.92 0.79 -51.43
C LEU A 16 19.66 1.55 -50.98
N GLY A 17 18.52 0.85 -50.95
CA GLY A 17 17.31 1.31 -50.27
C GLY A 17 17.55 1.37 -48.76
N GLY A 18 17.74 2.57 -48.22
CA GLY A 18 17.82 2.80 -46.78
C GLY A 18 16.46 2.56 -46.14
N VAL A 19 16.31 1.44 -45.44
CA VAL A 19 15.15 1.21 -44.56
C VAL A 19 15.36 2.04 -43.30
N ALA A 20 14.63 3.14 -43.17
CA ALA A 20 14.56 3.89 -41.93
C ALA A 20 13.86 3.01 -40.88
N ALA A 21 14.63 2.42 -39.98
CA ALA A 21 14.09 1.70 -38.84
C ALA A 21 13.53 2.73 -37.85
N SER A 22 12.21 2.93 -37.87
CA SER A 22 11.50 3.67 -36.83
C SER A 22 11.71 2.94 -35.51
N ALA A 23 12.54 3.50 -34.62
CA ALA A 23 12.72 3.01 -33.27
C ALA A 23 11.39 3.21 -32.53
N ALA A 24 10.57 2.16 -32.46
CA ALA A 24 9.41 2.14 -31.59
C ALA A 24 9.92 2.18 -30.15
N THR A 25 9.73 3.31 -29.47
CA THR A 25 9.90 3.39 -28.02
C THR A 25 8.82 2.53 -27.39
N VAL A 26 9.18 1.30 -27.01
CA VAL A 26 8.32 0.42 -26.22
C VAL A 26 8.23 1.04 -24.82
N HIS A 27 7.17 1.82 -24.57
CA HIS A 27 6.82 2.18 -23.20
C HIS A 27 6.30 0.91 -22.52
N ALA A 28 7.06 0.38 -21.57
CA ALA A 28 6.54 -0.65 -20.68
C ALA A 28 5.26 -0.12 -20.02
N ALA A 29 4.17 -0.89 -20.10
CA ALA A 29 2.95 -0.56 -19.38
C ALA A 29 3.30 -0.40 -17.89
N ALA A 30 2.89 0.72 -17.29
CA ALA A 30 3.07 0.91 -15.86
C ALA A 30 2.40 -0.27 -15.13
N PRO A 31 3.03 -0.83 -14.08
CA PRO A 31 2.45 -1.97 -13.38
C PRO A 31 1.08 -1.60 -12.80
N ASP A 32 0.09 -2.47 -13.01
CA ASP A 32 -1.28 -2.27 -12.54
C ASP A 32 -1.37 -2.10 -11.01
N ILE A 33 -0.36 -2.59 -10.28
CA ILE A 33 -0.21 -2.45 -8.84
C ILE A 33 1.17 -1.88 -8.53
N THR A 34 1.22 -0.87 -7.67
CA THR A 34 2.47 -0.32 -7.13
C THR A 34 2.48 -0.40 -5.61
N VAL A 35 3.67 -0.57 -5.02
CA VAL A 35 3.86 -0.46 -3.58
C VAL A 35 4.69 0.78 -3.30
N VAL A 36 4.18 1.66 -2.45
CA VAL A 36 4.87 2.87 -2.01
C VAL A 36 5.10 2.80 -0.50
N LYS A 37 6.19 3.41 -0.04
CA LYS A 37 6.54 3.48 1.39
C LYS A 37 6.72 4.92 1.82
N SER A 38 6.49 5.19 3.11
CA SER A 38 6.78 6.48 3.73
C SER A 38 8.27 6.59 4.09
N ALA A 39 8.68 7.78 4.53
CA ALA A 39 9.85 7.92 5.39
C ALA A 39 9.56 7.28 6.77
N ILE A 40 10.61 6.95 7.54
CA ILE A 40 10.47 6.53 8.93
C ILE A 40 9.93 7.69 9.77
N SER A 41 9.00 7.41 10.68
CA SER A 41 8.47 8.42 11.59
C SER A 41 9.47 8.82 12.69
N ALA A 42 9.21 9.96 13.31
CA ALA A 42 9.74 10.26 14.64
C ALA A 42 9.21 9.25 15.67
N PRO A 43 9.87 9.06 16.83
CA PRO A 43 9.34 8.22 17.92
C PRO A 43 7.89 8.61 18.29
N GLY A 44 6.98 7.64 18.36
CA GLY A 44 5.55 7.83 18.61
C GLY A 44 4.79 8.57 17.49
N GLY A 45 5.48 8.90 16.39
CA GLY A 45 4.92 9.63 15.25
C GLY A 45 4.22 8.71 14.25
N GLU A 46 3.23 9.27 13.55
CA GLU A 46 2.57 8.61 12.44
C GLU A 46 3.46 8.61 11.18
N ALA A 47 3.45 7.50 10.46
CA ALA A 47 4.02 7.37 9.13
C ALA A 47 2.89 7.22 8.10
N VAL A 48 3.00 7.91 6.97
CA VAL A 48 1.95 7.93 5.94
C VAL A 48 2.55 7.66 4.56
N ALA A 49 2.12 6.58 3.92
CA ALA A 49 2.45 6.23 2.55
C ALA A 49 1.35 6.73 1.61
N LYS A 50 1.71 7.52 0.60
CA LYS A 50 0.74 8.14 -0.33
C LYS A 50 0.81 7.49 -1.70
N CYS A 51 -0.33 7.02 -2.21
CA CYS A 51 -0.42 6.50 -3.56
C CYS A 51 -0.18 7.60 -4.61
N PRO A 52 0.37 7.23 -5.78
CA PRO A 52 0.48 8.15 -6.92
C PRO A 52 -0.87 8.77 -7.30
N SER A 53 -0.81 9.92 -7.97
CA SER A 53 -2.01 10.57 -8.50
C SER A 53 -2.79 9.63 -9.42
N GLY A 54 -4.12 9.62 -9.31
CA GLY A 54 -4.99 8.71 -10.07
C GLY A 54 -5.08 7.28 -9.52
N SER A 55 -4.35 6.96 -8.45
CA SER A 55 -4.39 5.65 -7.79
C SER A 55 -5.07 5.71 -6.43
N LYS A 56 -5.63 4.57 -6.00
CA LYS A 56 -6.21 4.39 -4.67
C LYS A 56 -5.53 3.23 -3.94
N VAL A 57 -5.57 3.30 -2.62
CA VAL A 57 -5.09 2.25 -1.73
C VAL A 57 -6.07 1.09 -1.75
N ILE A 58 -5.55 -0.10 -2.04
CA ILE A 58 -6.31 -1.36 -1.98
C ILE A 58 -5.85 -2.25 -0.82
N GLY A 59 -4.82 -1.83 -0.10
CA GLY A 59 -4.27 -2.49 1.09
C GLY A 59 -2.98 -1.80 1.53
N GLY A 60 -2.44 -2.23 2.65
CA GLY A 60 -1.19 -1.68 3.16
C GLY A 60 -0.73 -2.39 4.42
N GLY A 61 0.27 -1.81 5.06
CA GLY A 61 0.86 -2.35 6.26
C GLY A 61 1.95 -1.44 6.79
N TYR A 62 2.80 -2.00 7.63
CA TYR A 62 3.92 -1.29 8.21
C TYR A 62 5.13 -2.19 8.44
N GLN A 63 6.27 -1.53 8.59
CA GLN A 63 7.46 -2.07 9.24
C GLN A 63 7.77 -1.14 10.40
N GLY A 64 8.10 -1.68 11.57
CA GLY A 64 8.36 -0.84 12.74
C GLY A 64 9.52 -1.32 13.58
N ASN A 65 10.10 -0.36 14.30
CA ASN A 65 11.07 -0.56 15.35
C ASN A 65 10.37 -0.23 16.66
N GLY A 66 9.95 -1.27 17.39
CA GLY A 66 9.25 -1.12 18.66
C GLY A 66 10.13 -0.55 19.76
N ALA A 67 9.51 0.02 20.79
CA ALA A 67 10.16 0.36 22.04
C ALA A 67 10.28 -0.87 22.97
N PHE A 68 11.41 -1.00 23.64
CA PHE A 68 11.71 -2.10 24.56
C PHE A 68 12.21 -1.55 25.90
N ALA A 69 11.76 -2.16 26.98
CA ALA A 69 12.31 -1.90 28.31
C ALA A 69 13.68 -2.58 28.49
N ASN A 70 14.39 -2.20 29.55
CA ASN A 70 15.61 -2.91 29.97
C ASN A 70 15.30 -4.39 30.20
N GLY A 71 16.06 -5.28 29.58
CA GLY A 71 15.80 -6.73 29.60
C GLY A 71 14.99 -7.26 28.41
N GLY A 72 14.62 -6.41 27.45
CA GLY A 72 14.07 -6.83 26.15
C GLY A 72 12.55 -7.03 26.12
N THR A 73 11.82 -6.67 27.17
CA THR A 73 10.35 -6.70 27.16
C THR A 73 9.82 -5.63 26.23
N VAL A 74 8.94 -6.02 25.30
CA VAL A 74 8.24 -5.08 24.41
C VAL A 74 7.36 -4.18 25.25
N TYR A 75 7.46 -2.88 24.98
CA TYR A 75 6.76 -1.82 25.69
C TYR A 75 6.18 -0.85 24.66
N ASP A 76 5.51 -1.40 23.66
CA ASP A 76 5.01 -0.65 22.52
C ASP A 76 3.77 -1.32 21.96
N MET A 77 2.98 -0.53 21.23
CA MET A 77 1.76 -1.00 20.61
C MET A 77 1.57 -0.33 19.27
N VAL A 78 0.99 -1.07 18.33
CA VAL A 78 0.53 -0.51 17.07
C VAL A 78 -0.84 0.12 17.29
N GLU A 79 -0.89 1.44 17.33
CA GLU A 79 -2.12 2.21 17.55
C GLU A 79 -2.91 2.39 16.25
N ALA A 80 -2.22 2.36 15.10
CA ALA A 80 -2.85 2.52 13.81
C ALA A 80 -2.17 1.68 12.74
N ASN A 81 -2.98 1.08 11.86
CA ASN A 81 -2.61 0.46 10.61
C ASN A 81 -3.83 0.50 9.69
N THR A 82 -4.01 1.60 8.94
CA THR A 82 -5.32 1.93 8.35
C THR A 82 -5.22 2.77 7.08
N PRO A 83 -6.17 2.62 6.13
CA PRO A 83 -6.32 3.59 5.04
C PRO A 83 -6.86 4.94 5.54
N THR A 84 -6.54 6.02 4.83
CA THR A 84 -7.25 7.30 4.98
C THR A 84 -8.65 7.21 4.38
N SER A 85 -9.59 8.02 4.88
CA SER A 85 -10.99 8.00 4.42
C SER A 85 -11.19 8.32 2.94
N ASP A 86 -10.25 9.07 2.34
CA ASP A 86 -10.25 9.37 0.90
C ASP A 86 -9.64 8.25 0.04
N GLY A 87 -9.13 7.19 0.68
CA GLY A 87 -8.51 6.04 0.02
C GLY A 87 -7.19 6.35 -0.69
N GLN A 88 -6.54 7.48 -0.40
CA GLN A 88 -5.31 7.88 -1.10
C GLN A 88 -4.03 7.48 -0.35
N ARG A 89 -4.12 7.16 0.94
CA ARG A 89 -2.95 6.95 1.79
C ARG A 89 -3.17 5.81 2.77
N TRP A 90 -2.07 5.22 3.21
CA TRP A 90 -2.04 4.27 4.31
C TRP A 90 -1.23 4.86 5.46
N GLY A 91 -1.83 4.90 6.65
CA GLY A 91 -1.22 5.39 7.87
C GLY A 91 -0.85 4.25 8.81
N ALA A 92 0.28 4.38 9.49
CA ALA A 92 0.66 3.51 10.58
C ALA A 92 1.27 4.31 11.73
N LYS A 93 1.02 3.89 12.97
CA LYS A 93 1.53 4.56 14.17
C LYS A 93 1.84 3.54 15.26
N PHE A 94 3.02 3.66 15.85
CA PHE A 94 3.39 2.97 17.08
C PHE A 94 3.25 3.93 18.25
N HIS A 95 2.98 3.43 19.45
CA HIS A 95 2.79 4.26 20.64
C HIS A 95 4.06 5.05 20.98
N SER A 96 5.21 4.38 21.00
CA SER A 96 6.51 4.99 21.33
C SER A 96 7.58 4.75 20.27
N GLY A 97 7.53 3.62 19.57
CA GLY A 97 8.49 3.26 18.55
C GLY A 97 8.43 4.12 17.29
N ARG A 98 9.19 3.69 16.28
CA ARG A 98 9.22 4.32 14.96
C ARG A 98 8.64 3.38 13.94
N VAL A 99 7.97 3.93 12.93
CA VAL A 99 7.28 3.11 11.93
C VAL A 99 7.49 3.66 10.51
N VAL A 100 7.48 2.77 9.54
CA VAL A 100 7.38 3.04 8.10
C VAL A 100 6.05 2.45 7.64
N ALA A 101 5.21 3.25 7.01
CA ALA A 101 3.98 2.78 6.40
C ALA A 101 4.22 2.31 4.96
N TYR A 102 3.44 1.33 4.52
CA TYR A 102 3.39 0.83 3.15
C TYR A 102 1.97 0.90 2.62
N ALA A 103 1.79 1.34 1.38
CA ALA A 103 0.52 1.33 0.68
C ALA A 103 0.64 0.52 -0.62
N ILE A 104 -0.35 -0.35 -0.85
CA ILE A 104 -0.55 -1.07 -2.12
C ILE A 104 -1.57 -0.27 -2.93
N CYS A 105 -1.14 0.20 -4.09
CA CYS A 105 -1.84 1.20 -4.88
C CYS A 105 -2.27 0.64 -6.23
N LYS A 106 -3.51 0.91 -6.63
CA LYS A 106 -4.06 0.54 -7.93
C LYS A 106 -4.62 1.78 -8.65
N PRO A 107 -4.19 2.08 -9.90
CA PRO A 107 -4.78 3.12 -10.72
C PRO A 107 -6.28 2.87 -10.96
N GLY A 108 -7.09 3.93 -10.86
CA GLY A 108 -8.52 3.89 -11.22
C GLY A 108 -9.37 2.92 -10.40
N ALA A 109 -8.90 2.44 -9.24
CA ALA A 109 -9.67 1.47 -8.45
C ALA A 109 -10.97 2.10 -7.91
N PRO A 110 -12.15 1.51 -8.21
CA PRO A 110 -13.43 1.99 -7.72
C PRO A 110 -13.64 1.50 -6.28
N ILE A 111 -13.08 2.25 -5.33
CA ILE A 111 -13.13 1.90 -3.91
C ILE A 111 -13.75 3.01 -3.08
N MET A 112 -14.33 2.61 -1.95
CA MET A 112 -14.68 3.50 -0.86
C MET A 112 -14.09 2.97 0.45
N VAL A 113 -13.77 3.88 1.38
CA VAL A 113 -13.34 3.52 2.73
C VAL A 113 -14.48 3.80 3.69
N VAL A 114 -14.89 2.78 4.44
CA VAL A 114 -15.91 2.90 5.49
C VAL A 114 -15.27 2.63 6.85
N LYS A 115 -15.78 3.31 7.89
CA LYS A 115 -15.32 3.16 9.27
C LYS A 115 -16.46 2.71 10.17
N SER A 116 -16.13 1.95 11.20
CA SER A 116 -17.08 1.58 12.26
C SER A 116 -17.25 2.71 13.29
N ALA A 117 -18.20 2.52 14.22
CA ALA A 117 -18.14 3.19 15.51
C ALA A 117 -16.96 2.65 16.35
N THR A 118 -16.54 3.40 17.36
CA THR A 118 -15.54 2.94 18.34
C THR A 118 -16.13 1.84 19.22
N SER A 119 -15.36 0.79 19.48
CA SER A 119 -15.78 -0.30 20.36
C SER A 119 -15.85 0.09 21.85
N ALA A 120 -16.56 -0.72 22.62
CA ALA A 120 -16.36 -0.82 24.07
C ALA A 120 -14.91 -1.31 24.37
N PRO A 121 -14.37 -1.09 25.58
CA PRO A 121 -13.06 -1.63 25.95
C PRO A 121 -13.03 -3.15 25.77
N GLY A 122 -12.00 -3.68 25.10
CA GLY A 122 -11.86 -5.10 24.75
C GLY A 122 -12.90 -5.62 23.75
N GLY A 123 -13.76 -4.74 23.24
CA GLY A 123 -14.81 -5.08 22.28
C GLY A 123 -14.31 -5.07 20.84
N GLU A 124 -14.95 -5.87 20.00
CA GLU A 124 -14.73 -5.87 18.55
C GLU A 124 -15.43 -4.67 17.90
N ALA A 125 -14.72 -4.02 16.97
CA ALA A 125 -15.27 -3.02 16.06
C ALA A 125 -15.40 -3.63 14.66
N VAL A 126 -16.51 -3.35 13.97
CA VAL A 126 -16.81 -3.96 12.67
C VAL A 126 -17.22 -2.89 11.67
N ALA A 127 -16.43 -2.72 10.62
CA ALA A 127 -16.73 -1.83 9.50
C ALA A 127 -17.42 -2.63 8.39
N LYS A 128 -18.62 -2.20 7.96
CA LYS A 128 -19.45 -2.91 6.99
C LYS A 128 -19.48 -2.17 5.66
N CYS A 129 -19.14 -2.89 4.59
CA CYS A 129 -19.31 -2.39 3.23
C CYS A 129 -20.80 -2.28 2.88
N PRO A 130 -21.20 -1.24 2.12
CA PRO A 130 -22.59 -1.11 1.67
C PRO A 130 -23.00 -2.25 0.75
N SER A 131 -24.30 -2.49 0.64
CA SER A 131 -24.87 -3.49 -0.26
C SER A 131 -24.34 -3.31 -1.68
N GLY A 132 -23.99 -4.42 -2.34
CA GLY A 132 -23.42 -4.41 -3.69
C GLY A 132 -21.91 -4.15 -3.74
N SER A 133 -21.23 -3.98 -2.60
CA SER A 133 -19.77 -3.88 -2.55
C SER A 133 -19.17 -5.04 -1.75
N LYS A 134 -17.85 -5.26 -1.88
CA LYS A 134 -17.12 -6.30 -1.13
C LYS A 134 -15.86 -5.75 -0.47
N VAL A 135 -15.51 -6.30 0.69
CA VAL A 135 -14.25 -5.98 1.37
C VAL A 135 -13.10 -6.54 0.56
N ILE A 136 -12.13 -5.69 0.24
CA ILE A 136 -10.87 -6.08 -0.41
C ILE A 136 -9.65 -5.84 0.48
N GLY A 137 -9.84 -5.14 1.58
CA GLY A 137 -8.80 -4.83 2.57
C GLY A 137 -9.40 -4.02 3.70
N GLY A 138 -8.58 -3.68 4.68
CA GLY A 138 -9.02 -2.89 5.82
C GLY A 138 -7.93 -2.75 6.86
N GLY A 139 -8.27 -2.08 7.95
CA GLY A 139 -7.32 -1.75 8.98
C GLY A 139 -8.02 -1.31 10.25
N TYR A 140 -7.24 -0.71 11.14
CA TYR A 140 -7.74 -0.22 12.41
C TYR A 140 -7.00 1.01 12.90
N GLN A 141 -7.67 1.72 13.79
CA GLN A 141 -7.07 2.73 14.64
C GLN A 141 -7.68 2.63 16.02
N GLY A 142 -6.88 2.71 17.07
CA GLY A 142 -7.38 2.60 18.42
C GLY A 142 -6.44 3.18 19.46
N ASN A 143 -6.92 3.13 20.70
CA ASN A 143 -6.15 3.49 21.87
C ASN A 143 -5.93 2.23 22.70
N GLY A 144 -4.66 1.86 22.85
CA GLY A 144 -4.24 0.74 23.67
C GLY A 144 -4.48 0.92 25.15
N ALA A 145 -4.50 -0.18 25.90
CA ALA A 145 -4.40 -0.17 27.35
C ALA A 145 -2.93 -0.26 27.81
N PHE A 146 -2.60 0.57 28.80
CA PHE A 146 -1.24 0.78 29.30
C PHE A 146 -1.24 0.71 30.84
N ALA A 147 -0.28 -0.01 31.42
CA ALA A 147 -0.13 -0.15 32.85
C ALA A 147 0.49 1.11 33.46
N ASN A 148 0.51 1.19 34.80
CA ASN A 148 1.27 2.21 35.50
C ASN A 148 2.77 2.15 35.13
N GLY A 149 3.40 3.31 34.90
CA GLY A 149 4.76 3.37 34.32
C GLY A 149 4.79 3.18 32.80
N GLY A 150 3.62 3.00 32.21
CA GLY A 150 3.35 3.01 30.80
C GLY A 150 2.94 1.64 30.24
N THR A 151 3.27 0.47 30.83
CA THR A 151 3.42 -0.85 30.11
C THR A 151 2.32 -1.17 29.12
N ALA A 152 2.64 -1.22 27.82
CA ALA A 152 1.72 -1.77 26.82
C ALA A 152 1.42 -3.22 27.20
N TYR A 153 0.21 -3.48 27.69
CA TYR A 153 -0.29 -4.85 27.94
C TYR A 153 -1.44 -5.19 27.00
N ASP A 154 -1.68 -4.33 26.02
CA ASP A 154 -2.70 -4.49 25.02
C ASP A 154 -2.09 -4.97 23.71
N MET A 155 -2.84 -5.81 23.00
CA MET A 155 -2.41 -6.40 21.75
C MET A 155 -3.56 -6.39 20.75
N VAL A 156 -3.19 -6.40 19.47
CA VAL A 156 -4.15 -6.53 18.38
C VAL A 156 -4.55 -8.00 18.28
N GLU A 157 -5.75 -8.34 18.71
CA GLU A 157 -6.29 -9.69 18.64
C GLU A 157 -6.95 -9.98 17.29
N ALA A 158 -7.45 -8.94 16.62
CA ALA A 158 -8.06 -9.07 15.30
C ALA A 158 -7.77 -7.84 14.42
N ASN A 159 -7.47 -8.12 13.15
CA ASN A 159 -7.44 -7.18 12.04
C ASN A 159 -7.66 -7.98 10.75
N THR A 160 -8.92 -8.31 10.45
CA THR A 160 -9.26 -9.37 9.49
C THR A 160 -10.55 -9.07 8.75
N PRO A 161 -10.72 -9.53 7.50
CA PRO A 161 -12.06 -9.64 6.93
C PRO A 161 -12.90 -10.64 7.73
N THR A 162 -14.21 -10.43 7.76
CA THR A 162 -15.17 -11.43 8.24
C THR A 162 -15.38 -12.52 7.21
N SER A 163 -15.81 -13.71 7.64
CA SER A 163 -15.99 -14.88 6.78
C SER A 163 -16.99 -14.68 5.63
N ASP A 164 -17.92 -13.74 5.76
CA ASP A 164 -18.87 -13.38 4.69
C ASP A 164 -18.26 -12.46 3.60
N GLY A 165 -17.03 -11.97 3.79
CA GLY A 165 -16.36 -11.06 2.87
C GLY A 165 -17.00 -9.66 2.77
N GLN A 166 -17.90 -9.31 3.68
CA GLN A 166 -18.67 -8.07 3.67
C GLN A 166 -18.21 -7.05 4.71
N ARG A 167 -17.41 -7.47 5.69
CA ARG A 167 -17.01 -6.63 6.81
C ARG A 167 -15.53 -6.80 7.14
N TRP A 168 -14.97 -5.79 7.81
CA TRP A 168 -13.64 -5.83 8.40
C TRP A 168 -13.77 -5.69 9.91
N GLY A 169 -13.23 -6.67 10.64
CA GLY A 169 -13.21 -6.71 12.09
C GLY A 169 -11.86 -6.27 12.64
N ALA A 170 -11.90 -5.50 13.73
CA ALA A 170 -10.72 -5.15 14.51
C ALA A 170 -11.00 -5.29 16.01
N LYS A 171 -10.03 -5.81 16.76
CA LYS A 171 -10.15 -5.99 18.21
C LYS A 171 -8.81 -5.77 18.89
N PHE A 172 -8.81 -4.96 19.94
CA PHE A 172 -7.73 -4.89 20.92
C PHE A 172 -8.11 -5.75 22.14
N HIS A 173 -7.13 -6.31 22.83
CA HIS A 173 -7.34 -7.17 24.01
C HIS A 173 -8.11 -6.44 25.11
N SER A 174 -7.74 -5.19 25.40
CA SER A 174 -8.36 -4.37 26.45
C SER A 174 -8.76 -2.97 25.98
N GLY A 175 -8.05 -2.40 25.01
CA GLY A 175 -8.28 -1.06 24.52
C GLY A 175 -9.55 -0.90 23.71
N ARG A 176 -9.68 0.27 23.10
CA ARG A 176 -10.81 0.61 22.20
C ARG A 176 -10.29 0.76 20.79
N VAL A 177 -11.07 0.30 19.82
CA VAL A 177 -10.66 0.30 18.42
C VAL A 177 -11.79 0.76 17.50
N VAL A 178 -11.41 1.33 16.36
CA VAL A 178 -12.24 1.60 15.19
C VAL A 178 -11.71 0.73 14.06
N ALA A 179 -12.59 -0.01 13.41
CA ALA A 179 -12.28 -0.76 12.20
C ALA A 179 -12.49 0.11 10.95
N TYR A 180 -11.69 -0.15 9.93
CA TYR A 180 -11.82 0.44 8.60
C TYR A 180 -11.89 -0.67 7.56
N ALA A 181 -12.79 -0.55 6.59
CA ALA A 181 -12.87 -1.45 5.46
C ALA A 181 -12.69 -0.68 4.15
N ILE A 182 -11.91 -1.26 3.24
CA ILE A 182 -11.79 -0.84 1.85
C ILE A 182 -12.78 -1.69 1.05
N CYS A 183 -13.80 -1.04 0.50
CA CYS A 183 -14.88 -1.68 -0.23
C CYS A 183 -14.73 -1.45 -1.72
N SER A 184 -14.66 -2.51 -2.51
CA SER A 184 -14.72 -2.44 -3.97
C SER A 184 -16.17 -2.28 -4.42
N THR A 185 -16.45 -1.29 -5.26
CA THR A 185 -17.81 -0.94 -5.74
C THR A 185 -18.06 -1.39 -7.18
N ALA A 186 -17.54 -2.57 -7.53
CA ALA A 186 -17.62 -3.12 -8.89
C ALA A 186 -18.99 -3.75 -9.17
#